data_AF-A0A6I9R9T2-F1
#
_entry.id   AF-A0A6I9R9T2-F1
#
_cell.length_a   1.000
_cell.length_b   1.000
_cell.length_c   1.000
_cell.angle_alpha   90.00
_cell.angle_beta   90.00
_cell.angle_gamma   90.00
#
_symmetry.space_group_name_H-M   'P 1'
#
loop_
_entity.id
_entity.type
_entity.pdbx_description
1 polymer ?
#
loop_
_entity_poly.entity_id
_entity_poly.type
_entity_poly.pdbx_seq_one_letter_code
_entity_poly.pdbx_strand_id
1 'polypeptide(L)'
;MAMDEAEGQREFGPKKQKSEEAERRRKKMTPGSLMKAIIRSGEGSEKPADGDRVIYHCTIRTLDGVIVNSTRSEHGGKGSPIRHILGKSKMILGLSEGIPTMLKGEVAMFKMKPELHFAEDDCPVPAPEAVPKDDELHFEIEMLDFCKVKVISEDLGVLKKIIDEGQGWESPREPYEVKARVTAKTIGGKLILPSTPEPYCFTLGKSEVPKGLEMGIGTMARGEKAVIFVSSDYLTQSPLMPNIEGLEEVQFEIELVHFIQVRDMLGDGRLIKRRIVDGRGEFPMDCPLHDSLLKVHYKGMLLNEEKTVFYDTRVDNDGEPLVFSSGEGLVPEGFEMCVRLMLPGEISLVTCPPDYAYDKFTRPSNVPEGACVRWEIELLGFEMPKDWTGLTFQEIMEEVEKIKNTGNRLFKEGKFELAKAKYDKVLREYNHVNPQDDEEGKIFLNSRNSLHLNVAACYQKMGEYRRSIETCNKVLDVNPAHVKGLYRRGTAYMLGGDFDEAKKDFEMMMTVDKSSEADAAAALLKLKQKEQEFGKKSRKQFKGLFDKKPGEIAEVIEDMGDGKNPDEIEHKDEAADSQGERSLSGNSNPDKAERVHEADQVGLLGRLWPVGRRFFTALGLNKCTIL
;
A
#
# COMPACT_ATOMS: atom_id res chain seq x y z
N MET A 1 -40.07 -2.29 -17.11
CA MET A 1 -39.11 -1.58 -17.99
C MET A 1 -37.79 -1.61 -17.27
N ALA A 2 -36.79 -2.29 -17.82
CA ALA A 2 -35.43 -2.23 -17.31
C ALA A 2 -34.73 -1.02 -17.91
N MET A 3 -33.89 -0.35 -17.13
CA MET A 3 -32.91 0.62 -17.63
C MET A 3 -31.52 0.06 -17.32
N ASP A 4 -30.72 -0.13 -18.38
CA ASP A 4 -29.31 -0.46 -18.25
C ASP A 4 -28.53 0.77 -17.77
N GLU A 5 -27.84 0.66 -16.65
CA GLU A 5 -26.76 1.57 -16.28
C GLU A 5 -25.41 0.91 -16.60
N ALA A 6 -24.92 1.16 -17.81
CA ALA A 6 -23.61 0.70 -18.25
C ALA A 6 -22.51 1.64 -17.72
N GLU A 7 -21.95 1.32 -16.54
CA GLU A 7 -20.80 2.04 -15.99
C GLU A 7 -19.53 1.83 -16.85
N GLY A 8 -19.16 2.87 -17.60
CA GLY A 8 -17.95 2.86 -18.41
C GLY A 8 -16.67 3.07 -17.58
N GLN A 9 -16.00 1.99 -17.21
CA GLN A 9 -14.64 2.06 -16.66
C GLN A 9 -13.66 2.60 -17.73
N ARG A 10 -13.13 3.80 -17.49
CA ARG A 10 -12.14 4.45 -18.36
C ARG A 10 -10.75 3.86 -18.09
N GLU A 11 -10.30 2.90 -18.89
CA GLU A 11 -8.88 2.54 -18.97
C GLU A 11 -8.04 3.73 -19.47
N PHE A 12 -7.47 4.53 -18.57
CA PHE A 12 -6.39 5.47 -18.91
C PHE A 12 -5.04 4.78 -18.77
N GLY A 13 -4.56 4.23 -19.89
CA GLY A 13 -3.24 3.59 -20.04
C GLY A 13 -2.83 3.50 -21.52
N PRO A 14 -1.54 3.26 -21.83
CA PRO A 14 -0.93 3.55 -23.14
C PRO A 14 -1.32 2.61 -24.31
N LYS A 15 -2.44 1.89 -24.22
CA LYS A 15 -2.87 0.91 -25.25
C LYS A 15 -3.19 1.57 -26.60
N LYS A 16 -3.77 2.78 -26.63
CA LYS A 16 -4.18 3.46 -27.88
C LYS A 16 -3.00 3.82 -28.79
N GLN A 17 -1.97 4.49 -28.26
CA GLN A 17 -0.86 4.99 -29.09
C GLN A 17 -0.07 3.87 -29.80
N LYS A 18 0.19 2.73 -29.14
CA LYS A 18 0.91 1.61 -29.79
C LYS A 18 0.10 0.94 -30.90
N SER A 19 -1.23 0.91 -30.77
CA SER A 19 -2.11 0.42 -31.83
C SER A 19 -2.10 1.35 -33.05
N GLU A 20 -2.17 2.67 -32.81
CA GLU A 20 -2.10 3.71 -33.85
C GLU A 20 -0.75 3.70 -34.59
N GLU A 21 0.37 3.48 -33.91
CA GLU A 21 1.70 3.39 -34.51
C GLU A 21 1.83 2.16 -35.44
N ALA A 22 1.38 0.99 -34.99
CA ALA A 22 1.37 -0.23 -35.82
C ALA A 22 0.46 -0.07 -37.05
N GLU A 23 -0.70 0.57 -36.90
CA GLU A 23 -1.59 0.89 -38.03
C GLU A 23 -0.96 1.94 -38.98
N ARG A 24 -0.24 2.94 -38.46
CA ARG A 24 0.53 3.92 -39.25
C ARG A 24 1.61 3.25 -40.09
N ARG A 25 2.35 2.30 -39.51
CA ARG A 25 3.39 1.53 -40.22
C ARG A 25 2.75 0.63 -41.30
N ARG A 26 1.67 -0.09 -41.00
CA ARG A 26 0.89 -0.86 -41.99
C ARG A 26 0.43 -0.03 -43.19
N LYS A 27 0.04 1.24 -43.00
CA LYS A 27 -0.35 2.15 -44.10
C LYS A 27 0.79 2.48 -45.09
N LYS A 28 2.05 2.21 -44.75
CA LYS A 28 3.19 2.33 -45.67
C LYS A 28 3.28 1.17 -46.68
N MET A 29 2.59 0.04 -46.44
CA MET A 29 2.65 -1.14 -47.31
C MET A 29 1.94 -0.91 -48.65
N THR A 30 2.62 -1.24 -49.75
CA THR A 30 2.03 -1.24 -51.11
C THR A 30 1.81 -2.67 -51.62
N PRO A 31 0.85 -2.93 -52.52
CA PRO A 31 0.66 -4.27 -53.10
C PRO A 31 1.95 -4.81 -53.73
N GLY A 32 2.35 -6.02 -53.33
CA GLY A 32 3.60 -6.67 -53.78
C GLY A 32 4.88 -6.25 -53.04
N SER A 33 4.82 -5.35 -52.06
CA SER A 33 5.98 -5.00 -51.20
C SER A 33 6.39 -6.14 -50.24
N LEU A 34 5.40 -6.91 -49.77
CA LEU A 34 5.56 -8.17 -49.05
C LEU A 34 4.95 -9.30 -49.87
N MET A 35 5.73 -10.33 -50.18
CA MET A 35 5.23 -11.55 -50.82
C MET A 35 5.67 -12.78 -50.04
N LYS A 36 4.74 -13.70 -49.77
CA LYS A 36 5.00 -14.94 -49.05
C LYS A 36 4.88 -16.14 -49.99
N ALA A 37 5.87 -17.02 -49.98
CA ALA A 37 5.81 -18.34 -50.58
C ALA A 37 6.02 -19.41 -49.50
N ILE A 38 5.11 -20.38 -49.39
CA ILE A 38 5.26 -21.50 -48.46
C ILE A 38 6.21 -22.52 -49.09
N ILE A 39 7.34 -22.77 -48.43
CA ILE A 39 8.31 -23.82 -48.82
C ILE A 39 7.88 -25.16 -48.24
N ARG A 40 7.46 -25.17 -46.98
CA ARG A 40 6.97 -26.35 -46.25
C ARG A 40 5.74 -25.95 -45.45
N SER A 41 4.61 -26.60 -45.69
CA SER A 41 3.39 -26.40 -44.91
C SER A 41 3.63 -26.69 -43.43
N GLY A 42 3.00 -25.90 -42.55
CA GLY A 42 2.93 -26.18 -41.13
C GLY A 42 1.78 -27.13 -40.78
N GLU A 43 1.65 -27.37 -39.48
CA GLU A 43 0.63 -28.23 -38.85
C GLU A 43 -0.46 -27.38 -38.18
N GLY A 44 -1.68 -27.94 -38.11
CA GLY A 44 -2.84 -27.29 -37.52
C GLY A 44 -3.45 -26.17 -38.38
N SER A 45 -4.33 -25.38 -37.77
CA SER A 45 -5.02 -24.25 -38.40
C SER A 45 -4.87 -22.93 -37.62
N GLU A 46 -4.36 -22.99 -36.40
CA GLU A 46 -4.10 -21.82 -35.56
C GLU A 46 -2.90 -21.03 -36.07
N LYS A 47 -2.93 -19.72 -35.84
CA LYS A 47 -1.89 -18.76 -36.19
C LYS A 47 -1.63 -17.85 -35.00
N PRO A 48 -0.39 -17.35 -34.81
CA PRO A 48 -0.07 -16.53 -33.66
C PRO A 48 -0.72 -15.15 -33.77
N ALA A 49 -1.25 -14.66 -32.65
CA ALA A 49 -1.93 -13.37 -32.54
C ALA A 49 -1.16 -12.39 -31.63
N ASP A 50 -1.57 -11.12 -31.60
CA ASP A 50 -0.96 -10.11 -30.73
C ASP A 50 -0.98 -10.55 -29.25
N GLY A 51 0.19 -10.49 -28.61
CA GLY A 51 0.43 -11.01 -27.26
C GLY A 51 0.97 -12.44 -27.20
N ASP A 52 0.94 -13.21 -28.29
CA ASP A 52 1.56 -14.54 -28.33
C ASP A 52 3.08 -14.45 -28.43
N ARG A 53 3.74 -15.38 -27.76
CA ARG A 53 5.18 -15.64 -27.90
C ARG A 53 5.40 -16.53 -29.10
N VAL A 54 6.03 -16.00 -30.14
CA VAL A 54 6.50 -16.75 -31.32
C VAL A 54 7.96 -17.14 -31.16
N ILE A 55 8.30 -18.34 -31.63
CA ILE A 55 9.67 -18.90 -31.62
C ILE A 55 9.99 -19.36 -33.04
N TYR A 56 11.02 -18.79 -33.66
CA TYR A 56 11.33 -19.07 -35.06
C TYR A 56 12.82 -18.97 -35.39
N HIS A 57 13.26 -19.74 -36.38
CA HIS A 57 14.53 -19.49 -37.06
C HIS A 57 14.32 -18.55 -38.25
N CYS A 58 15.31 -17.69 -38.48
CA CYS A 58 15.39 -16.80 -39.64
C CYS A 58 16.73 -16.97 -40.36
N THR A 59 16.69 -16.97 -41.70
CA THR A 59 17.83 -16.85 -42.60
C THR A 59 17.51 -15.78 -43.64
N ILE A 60 18.37 -14.77 -43.77
CA ILE A 60 18.23 -13.65 -44.70
C ILE A 60 19.17 -13.89 -45.89
N ARG A 61 18.64 -13.79 -47.10
CA ARG A 61 19.36 -13.98 -48.38
C ARG A 61 19.15 -12.78 -49.30
N THR A 62 20.12 -12.48 -50.16
CA THR A 62 19.90 -11.62 -51.34
C THR A 62 19.01 -12.33 -52.37
N LEU A 63 18.56 -11.62 -53.41
CA LEU A 63 17.83 -12.24 -54.52
C LEU A 63 18.66 -13.30 -55.26
N ASP A 64 19.98 -13.14 -55.31
CA ASP A 64 20.93 -14.11 -55.88
C ASP A 64 21.20 -15.33 -54.95
N GLY A 65 20.56 -15.38 -53.78
CA GLY A 65 20.59 -16.51 -52.84
C GLY A 65 21.72 -16.48 -51.80
N VAL A 66 22.59 -15.47 -51.84
CA VAL A 66 23.71 -15.29 -50.89
C VAL A 66 23.16 -15.04 -49.49
N ILE A 67 23.55 -15.85 -48.51
CA ILE A 67 23.16 -15.67 -47.11
C ILE A 67 23.92 -14.46 -46.53
N VAL A 68 23.18 -13.46 -46.05
CA VAL A 68 23.73 -12.24 -45.42
C VAL A 68 23.54 -12.24 -43.89
N ASN A 69 22.59 -13.03 -43.38
CA ASN A 69 22.42 -13.24 -41.94
C ASN A 69 21.69 -14.56 -41.68
N SER A 70 21.98 -15.24 -40.56
CA SER A 70 21.15 -16.35 -40.11
C SER A 70 21.23 -16.56 -38.60
N THR A 71 20.16 -17.11 -38.05
CA THR A 71 20.08 -17.64 -36.68
C THR A 71 20.64 -19.07 -36.59
N ARG A 72 20.70 -19.80 -37.70
CA ARG A 72 21.11 -21.22 -37.80
C ARG A 72 22.63 -21.37 -37.72
N SER A 73 23.11 -22.37 -36.97
CA SER A 73 24.56 -22.61 -36.81
C SER A 73 25.19 -23.15 -38.10
N GLU A 74 24.45 -23.95 -38.88
CA GLU A 74 24.82 -24.40 -40.22
C GLU A 74 24.98 -23.26 -41.25
N HIS A 75 24.60 -22.02 -40.88
CA HIS A 75 24.71 -20.80 -41.69
C HIS A 75 25.47 -19.68 -40.97
N GLY A 76 26.31 -20.02 -39.98
CA GLY A 76 27.17 -19.07 -39.26
C GLY A 76 26.49 -18.29 -38.12
N GLY A 77 25.22 -18.59 -37.83
CA GLY A 77 24.49 -18.06 -36.67
C GLY A 77 24.84 -18.77 -35.35
N LYS A 78 24.23 -18.33 -34.25
CA LYS A 78 24.43 -18.91 -32.92
C LYS A 78 23.73 -20.28 -32.71
N GLY A 79 22.79 -20.65 -33.57
CA GLY A 79 21.89 -21.80 -33.36
C GLY A 79 20.70 -21.52 -32.43
N SER A 80 20.66 -20.38 -31.74
CA SER A 80 19.51 -19.95 -30.93
C SER A 80 18.40 -19.36 -31.81
N PRO A 81 17.13 -19.84 -31.72
CA PRO A 81 16.01 -19.23 -32.44
C PRO A 81 15.60 -17.90 -31.81
N ILE A 82 15.01 -17.03 -32.63
CA ILE A 82 14.45 -15.74 -32.20
C ILE A 82 13.17 -16.00 -31.42
N ARG A 83 12.96 -15.21 -30.36
CA ARG A 83 11.72 -15.20 -29.57
C ARG A 83 11.17 -13.79 -29.49
N HIS A 84 9.96 -13.60 -29.98
CA HIS A 84 9.28 -12.31 -29.95
C HIS A 84 7.87 -12.46 -29.37
N ILE A 85 7.36 -11.39 -28.77
CA ILE A 85 5.96 -11.25 -28.39
C ILE A 85 5.29 -10.37 -29.44
N LEU A 86 4.33 -10.92 -30.20
CA LEU A 86 3.65 -10.15 -31.23
C LEU A 86 2.94 -8.92 -30.64
N GLY A 87 2.98 -7.81 -31.37
CA GLY A 87 2.48 -6.51 -30.91
C GLY A 87 3.28 -5.85 -29.77
N LYS A 88 4.35 -6.47 -29.24
CA LYS A 88 5.15 -5.91 -28.13
C LYS A 88 6.66 -5.86 -28.38
N SER A 89 7.22 -6.89 -29.00
CA SER A 89 8.64 -6.88 -29.42
C SER A 89 8.86 -5.91 -30.56
N LYS A 90 10.04 -5.28 -30.60
CA LYS A 90 10.48 -4.45 -31.73
C LYS A 90 10.77 -5.36 -32.92
N MET A 91 10.06 -5.14 -34.03
CA MET A 91 10.13 -5.96 -35.24
C MET A 91 10.08 -5.09 -36.50
N ILE A 92 10.80 -5.52 -37.54
CA ILE A 92 10.65 -4.97 -38.89
C ILE A 92 9.24 -5.25 -39.43
N LEU A 93 8.70 -4.31 -40.22
CA LEU A 93 7.30 -4.32 -40.64
C LEU A 93 6.92 -5.59 -41.42
N GLY A 94 7.79 -6.07 -42.30
CA GLY A 94 7.56 -7.30 -43.07
C GLY A 94 7.45 -8.56 -42.22
N LEU A 95 8.12 -8.61 -41.05
CA LEU A 95 7.98 -9.73 -40.11
C LEU A 95 6.79 -9.56 -39.17
N SER A 96 6.45 -8.33 -38.75
CA SER A 96 5.26 -8.11 -37.91
C SER A 96 3.96 -8.45 -38.64
N GLU A 97 3.90 -8.24 -39.95
CA GLU A 97 2.75 -8.65 -40.78
C GLU A 97 2.91 -10.07 -41.36
N GLY A 98 4.13 -10.53 -41.61
CA GLY A 98 4.40 -11.85 -42.18
C GLY A 98 4.16 -13.01 -41.21
N ILE A 99 4.66 -12.90 -39.96
CA ILE A 99 4.61 -13.99 -38.97
C ILE A 99 3.17 -14.38 -38.55
N PRO A 100 2.23 -13.45 -38.32
CA PRO A 100 0.82 -13.78 -38.04
C PRO A 100 0.12 -14.60 -39.15
N THR A 101 0.72 -14.73 -40.33
CA THR A 101 0.17 -15.56 -41.41
C THR A 101 0.61 -17.03 -41.35
N MET A 102 1.59 -17.38 -40.51
CA MET A 102 2.26 -18.69 -40.48
C MET A 102 1.60 -19.68 -39.52
N LEU A 103 1.62 -20.96 -39.90
CA LEU A 103 1.29 -22.09 -39.04
C LEU A 103 2.52 -22.60 -38.27
N LYS A 104 2.31 -23.42 -37.24
CA LYS A 104 3.40 -24.07 -36.49
C LYS A 104 4.13 -25.08 -37.38
N GLY A 105 5.46 -25.14 -37.34
CA GLY A 105 6.29 -25.99 -38.20
C GLY A 105 6.44 -25.51 -39.65
N GLU A 106 5.74 -24.44 -40.05
CA GLU A 106 5.78 -23.90 -41.41
C GLU A 106 7.16 -23.30 -41.73
N VAL A 107 7.65 -23.56 -42.95
CA VAL A 107 8.77 -22.81 -43.55
C VAL A 107 8.23 -21.96 -44.68
N ALA A 108 8.42 -20.65 -44.59
CA ALA A 108 8.02 -19.70 -45.61
C ALA A 108 9.17 -18.79 -46.01
N MET A 109 9.25 -18.49 -47.30
CA MET A 109 10.08 -17.43 -47.84
C MET A 109 9.25 -16.15 -47.96
N PHE A 110 9.71 -15.07 -47.32
CA PHE A 110 9.15 -13.74 -47.47
C PHE A 110 10.09 -12.91 -48.35
N LYS A 111 9.65 -12.54 -49.54
CA LYS A 111 10.32 -11.49 -50.32
C LYS A 111 9.83 -10.13 -49.80
N MET A 112 10.77 -9.31 -49.35
CA MET A 112 10.53 -8.01 -48.72
C MET A 112 11.27 -6.91 -49.48
N LYS A 113 10.56 -5.81 -49.75
CA LYS A 113 11.17 -4.55 -50.19
C LYS A 113 11.92 -3.83 -49.06
N PRO A 114 12.88 -2.93 -49.39
CA PRO A 114 13.61 -2.11 -48.42
C PRO A 114 12.70 -1.43 -47.38
N GLU A 115 11.57 -0.87 -47.84
CA GLU A 115 10.61 -0.15 -46.98
C GLU A 115 9.97 -1.01 -45.87
N LEU A 116 10.07 -2.35 -45.98
CA LEU A 116 9.48 -3.29 -45.02
C LEU A 116 10.50 -3.99 -44.13
N HIS A 117 11.80 -3.84 -44.38
CA HIS A 117 12.84 -4.42 -43.53
C HIS A 117 13.64 -3.34 -42.81
N PHE A 118 14.94 -3.20 -43.08
CA PHE A 118 15.85 -2.36 -42.30
C PHE A 118 16.01 -0.93 -42.85
N ALA A 119 15.41 -0.62 -44.01
CA ALA A 119 15.35 0.73 -44.58
C ALA A 119 13.98 1.41 -44.37
N GLU A 120 13.13 0.91 -43.48
CA GLU A 120 11.97 1.67 -42.99
C GLU A 120 12.43 2.90 -42.19
N ASP A 121 11.92 4.10 -42.50
CA ASP A 121 12.34 5.37 -41.87
C ASP A 121 12.25 5.36 -40.33
N ASP A 122 11.23 4.66 -39.80
CA ASP A 122 10.92 4.55 -38.38
C ASP A 122 11.32 3.16 -37.82
N CYS A 123 12.25 2.45 -38.48
CA CYS A 123 12.54 1.04 -38.14
C CYS A 123 12.95 0.89 -36.66
N PRO A 124 12.23 0.10 -35.84
CA PRO A 124 12.54 -0.06 -34.42
C PRO A 124 13.70 -1.03 -34.16
N VAL A 125 14.29 -1.62 -35.21
CA VAL A 125 15.37 -2.63 -35.13
C VAL A 125 16.55 -2.19 -36.02
N PRO A 126 17.78 -2.12 -35.51
CA PRO A 126 18.94 -1.76 -36.33
C PRO A 126 19.25 -2.84 -37.37
N ALA A 127 19.78 -2.42 -38.53
CA ALA A 127 20.31 -3.32 -39.54
C ALA A 127 21.54 -4.08 -39.02
N PRO A 128 21.64 -5.42 -39.18
CA PRO A 128 22.90 -6.13 -38.99
C PRO A 128 23.92 -5.70 -40.05
N GLU A 129 25.20 -5.56 -39.68
CA GLU A 129 26.24 -4.95 -40.53
C GLU A 129 26.39 -5.57 -41.93
N ALA A 130 26.18 -6.89 -42.05
CA ALA A 130 26.31 -7.62 -43.31
C ALA A 130 25.06 -7.58 -44.21
N VAL A 131 23.97 -6.95 -43.78
CA VAL A 131 22.70 -6.94 -44.52
C VAL A 131 22.59 -5.66 -45.38
N PRO A 132 22.46 -5.78 -46.71
CA PRO A 132 22.24 -4.62 -47.58
C PRO A 132 20.79 -4.13 -47.40
N LYS A 133 20.62 -3.16 -46.48
CA LYS A 133 19.31 -2.63 -46.07
C LYS A 133 18.51 -1.99 -47.21
N ASP A 134 19.18 -1.52 -48.27
CA ASP A 134 18.57 -0.78 -49.37
C ASP A 134 18.15 -1.70 -50.55
N ASP A 135 18.39 -3.02 -50.45
CA ASP A 135 18.05 -4.03 -51.46
C ASP A 135 16.74 -4.78 -51.16
N GLU A 136 16.11 -5.40 -52.17
CA GLU A 136 15.07 -6.41 -51.94
C GLU A 136 15.69 -7.70 -51.38
N LEU A 137 15.11 -8.24 -50.29
CA LEU A 137 15.66 -9.37 -49.55
C LEU A 137 14.68 -10.54 -49.41
N HIS A 138 15.24 -11.73 -49.26
CA HIS A 138 14.55 -12.99 -49.01
C HIS A 138 14.74 -13.42 -47.55
N PHE A 139 13.65 -13.41 -46.78
CA PHE A 139 13.63 -13.87 -45.39
C PHE A 139 12.99 -15.27 -45.33
N GLU A 140 13.82 -16.28 -45.15
CA GLU A 140 13.38 -17.65 -44.89
C GLU A 140 13.10 -17.80 -43.40
N ILE A 141 11.85 -18.07 -43.03
CA ILE A 141 11.39 -18.24 -41.66
C ILE A 141 10.91 -19.66 -41.45
N GLU A 142 11.43 -20.33 -40.42
CA GLU A 142 10.86 -21.58 -39.87
C GLU A 142 10.17 -21.26 -38.54
N MET A 143 8.84 -21.36 -38.51
CA MET A 143 8.06 -21.20 -37.27
C MET A 143 8.18 -22.49 -36.44
N LEU A 144 8.89 -22.43 -35.31
CA LEU A 144 9.10 -23.62 -34.46
C LEU A 144 7.92 -23.87 -33.53
N ASP A 145 7.48 -22.83 -32.83
CA ASP A 145 6.35 -22.89 -31.91
C ASP A 145 5.78 -21.49 -31.65
N PHE A 146 4.53 -21.42 -31.22
CA PHE A 146 3.97 -20.22 -30.62
C PHE A 146 2.98 -20.55 -29.51
N CYS A 147 2.85 -19.64 -28.54
CA CYS A 147 1.87 -19.80 -27.47
C CYS A 147 1.51 -18.47 -26.81
N LYS A 148 0.28 -18.41 -26.29
CA LYS A 148 -0.20 -17.29 -25.47
C LYS A 148 0.58 -17.18 -24.17
N VAL A 149 1.07 -15.99 -23.85
CA VAL A 149 1.78 -15.69 -22.59
C VAL A 149 1.25 -14.41 -21.93
N LYS A 150 1.25 -14.40 -20.60
CA LYS A 150 1.17 -13.18 -19.79
C LYS A 150 2.58 -12.60 -19.68
N VAL A 151 2.74 -11.32 -20.01
CA VAL A 151 4.02 -10.59 -19.84
C VAL A 151 4.09 -10.10 -18.40
N ILE A 152 5.18 -10.40 -17.70
CA ILE A 152 5.34 -10.09 -16.27
C ILE A 152 6.30 -8.93 -16.05
N SER A 153 7.38 -8.82 -16.83
CA SER A 153 8.28 -7.64 -16.85
C SER A 153 8.10 -6.82 -18.13
N GLU A 154 8.29 -5.50 -18.04
CA GLU A 154 8.07 -4.57 -19.16
C GLU A 154 9.04 -4.78 -20.34
N ASP A 155 10.25 -5.25 -20.04
CA ASP A 155 11.32 -5.59 -20.98
C ASP A 155 11.16 -6.98 -21.62
N LEU A 156 10.09 -7.71 -21.29
CA LEU A 156 9.78 -9.08 -21.74
C LEU A 156 10.74 -10.15 -21.17
N GLY A 157 11.62 -9.80 -20.24
CA GLY A 157 12.56 -10.72 -19.59
C GLY A 157 11.94 -11.78 -18.67
N VAL A 158 10.69 -11.58 -18.23
CA VAL A 158 9.88 -12.54 -17.47
C VAL A 158 8.49 -12.71 -18.10
N LEU A 159 8.14 -13.94 -18.46
CA LEU A 159 6.89 -14.31 -19.15
C LEU A 159 6.25 -15.53 -18.48
N LYS A 160 4.92 -15.59 -18.41
CA LYS A 160 4.17 -16.75 -17.87
C LYS A 160 3.21 -17.34 -18.91
N LYS A 161 3.38 -18.62 -19.26
CA LYS A 161 2.38 -19.44 -19.96
C LYS A 161 1.58 -20.21 -18.91
N ILE A 162 0.27 -20.02 -18.87
CA ILE A 162 -0.60 -20.83 -18.00
C ILE A 162 -0.85 -22.18 -18.67
N ILE A 163 -0.84 -23.25 -17.88
CA ILE A 163 -1.15 -24.61 -18.28
C ILE A 163 -2.52 -25.00 -17.70
N ASP A 164 -2.64 -24.91 -16.38
CA ASP A 164 -3.91 -25.07 -15.64
C ASP A 164 -4.17 -23.78 -14.85
N GLU A 165 -5.35 -23.18 -14.99
CA GLU A 165 -5.76 -22.02 -14.18
C GLU A 165 -5.93 -22.41 -12.70
N GLY A 166 -5.55 -21.51 -11.79
CA GLY A 166 -5.68 -21.72 -10.35
C GLY A 166 -7.07 -21.39 -9.79
N GLN A 167 -7.18 -21.47 -8.47
CA GLN A 167 -8.40 -21.18 -7.70
C GLN A 167 -8.23 -19.92 -6.85
N GLY A 168 -9.30 -19.12 -6.76
CA GLY A 168 -9.33 -17.86 -6.03
C GLY A 168 -8.68 -16.70 -6.80
N TRP A 169 -8.68 -15.52 -6.16
CA TRP A 169 -8.18 -14.27 -6.73
C TRP A 169 -6.89 -13.76 -6.08
N GLU A 170 -6.51 -14.28 -4.91
CA GLU A 170 -5.28 -13.88 -4.22
C GLU A 170 -4.06 -14.56 -4.88
N SER A 171 -3.01 -13.77 -5.10
CA SER A 171 -1.68 -14.24 -5.48
C SER A 171 -0.68 -13.97 -4.36
N PRO A 172 0.40 -14.77 -4.24
CA PRO A 172 1.35 -14.60 -3.15
C PRO A 172 2.21 -13.35 -3.38
N ARG A 173 2.52 -12.65 -2.28
CA ARG A 173 3.35 -11.43 -2.27
C ARG A 173 4.33 -11.49 -1.11
N GLU A 174 5.34 -10.64 -1.09
CA GLU A 174 6.23 -10.53 0.09
C GLU A 174 5.42 -10.17 1.36
N PRO A 175 5.66 -10.80 2.53
CA PRO A 175 6.62 -11.88 2.83
C PRO A 175 5.96 -13.28 2.94
N TYR A 176 5.05 -13.64 2.03
CA TYR A 176 4.29 -14.89 2.10
C TYR A 176 5.20 -16.12 1.96
N GLU A 177 4.85 -17.18 2.67
CA GLU A 177 5.50 -18.48 2.52
C GLU A 177 4.79 -19.25 1.41
N VAL A 178 5.52 -19.61 0.37
CA VAL A 178 5.05 -20.34 -0.81
C VAL A 178 5.48 -21.79 -0.72
N LYS A 179 4.57 -22.69 -1.12
CA LYS A 179 4.83 -24.11 -1.33
C LYS A 179 4.55 -24.46 -2.78
N ALA A 180 5.59 -24.77 -3.56
CA ALA A 180 5.49 -25.00 -4.99
C ALA A 180 6.34 -26.20 -5.46
N ARG A 181 5.84 -26.97 -6.43
CA ARG A 181 6.69 -27.90 -7.19
C ARG A 181 7.40 -27.11 -8.27
N VAL A 182 8.70 -27.31 -8.43
CA VAL A 182 9.53 -26.58 -9.39
C VAL A 182 10.35 -27.56 -10.20
N THR A 183 10.25 -27.49 -11.53
CA THR A 183 11.17 -28.14 -12.47
C THR A 183 11.77 -27.07 -13.37
N ALA A 184 13.08 -27.09 -13.62
CA ALA A 184 13.75 -26.06 -14.41
C ALA A 184 14.57 -26.68 -15.55
N LYS A 185 14.45 -26.12 -16.76
CA LYS A 185 15.19 -26.57 -17.95
C LYS A 185 15.69 -25.38 -18.79
N THR A 186 16.80 -25.57 -19.49
CA THR A 186 17.28 -24.60 -20.48
C THR A 186 16.39 -24.60 -21.73
N ILE A 187 16.58 -23.58 -22.59
CA ILE A 187 16.11 -23.56 -23.99
C ILE A 187 16.33 -24.90 -24.71
N GLY A 188 17.53 -25.49 -24.59
CA GLY A 188 17.91 -26.72 -25.29
C GLY A 188 17.35 -28.00 -24.66
N GLY A 189 16.40 -27.90 -23.72
CA GLY A 189 15.82 -29.05 -23.00
C GLY A 189 16.73 -29.67 -21.95
N LYS A 190 17.96 -29.16 -21.73
CA LYS A 190 18.84 -29.63 -20.67
C LYS A 190 18.19 -29.30 -19.31
N LEU A 191 17.92 -30.35 -18.53
CA LEU A 191 17.38 -30.23 -17.19
C LEU A 191 18.40 -29.55 -16.25
N ILE A 192 17.94 -28.60 -15.46
CA ILE A 192 18.70 -27.85 -14.44
C ILE A 192 18.26 -28.28 -13.05
N LEU A 193 16.94 -28.28 -12.81
CA LEU A 193 16.32 -28.70 -11.57
C LEU A 193 15.29 -29.80 -11.88
N PRO A 194 15.46 -31.03 -11.38
CA PRO A 194 14.51 -32.13 -11.59
C PRO A 194 13.24 -31.94 -10.74
N SER A 195 12.13 -32.53 -11.19
CA SER A 195 10.89 -32.58 -10.41
C SER A 195 11.03 -33.45 -9.17
N THR A 196 10.53 -32.98 -8.02
CA THR A 196 10.56 -33.68 -6.73
C THR A 196 9.15 -34.07 -6.26
N PRO A 197 8.98 -35.22 -5.55
CA PRO A 197 7.72 -35.59 -4.91
C PRO A 197 7.28 -34.59 -3.82
N GLU A 198 8.26 -34.03 -3.11
CA GLU A 198 8.08 -32.99 -2.09
C GLU A 198 8.13 -31.59 -2.74
N PRO A 199 7.11 -30.74 -2.57
CA PRO A 199 7.18 -29.34 -3.01
C PRO A 199 8.20 -28.54 -2.19
N TYR A 200 8.90 -27.63 -2.84
CA TYR A 200 9.77 -26.65 -2.20
C TYR A 200 8.96 -25.66 -1.37
N CYS A 201 9.46 -25.31 -0.18
CA CYS A 201 8.93 -24.23 0.65
C CYS A 201 9.94 -23.08 0.68
N PHE A 202 9.49 -21.85 0.43
CA PHE A 202 10.33 -20.65 0.46
C PHE A 202 9.51 -19.40 0.79
N THR A 203 10.16 -18.32 1.22
CA THR A 203 9.52 -17.02 1.51
C THR A 203 9.79 -16.04 0.37
N LEU A 204 8.73 -15.42 -0.18
CA LEU A 204 8.90 -14.34 -1.16
C LEU A 204 9.61 -13.13 -0.53
N GLY A 205 10.52 -12.51 -1.28
CA GLY A 205 11.32 -11.35 -0.84
C GLY A 205 12.59 -11.72 -0.08
N LYS A 206 12.83 -13.00 0.23
CA LYS A 206 14.07 -13.48 0.90
C LYS A 206 15.17 -13.93 -0.05
N SER A 207 14.99 -13.79 -1.37
CA SER A 207 15.95 -14.26 -2.39
C SER A 207 16.27 -15.76 -2.31
N GLU A 208 15.31 -16.55 -1.80
CA GLU A 208 15.43 -18.01 -1.70
C GLU A 208 15.29 -18.71 -3.07
N VAL A 209 14.70 -18.01 -4.04
CA VAL A 209 14.54 -18.41 -5.46
C VAL A 209 15.01 -17.29 -6.40
N PRO A 210 15.24 -17.57 -7.71
CA PRO A 210 15.61 -16.52 -8.67
C PRO A 210 14.53 -15.45 -8.81
N LYS A 211 14.93 -14.17 -8.91
CA LYS A 211 14.01 -13.02 -8.94
C LYS A 211 12.90 -13.14 -9.98
N GLY A 212 13.22 -13.56 -11.21
CA GLY A 212 12.20 -13.74 -12.26
C GLY A 212 11.23 -14.89 -11.99
N LEU A 213 11.67 -15.94 -11.29
CA LEU A 213 10.78 -16.99 -10.82
C LEU A 213 9.84 -16.45 -9.73
N GLU A 214 10.37 -15.67 -8.79
CA GLU A 214 9.60 -15.02 -7.74
C GLU A 214 8.51 -14.09 -8.32
N MET A 215 8.89 -13.24 -9.29
CA MET A 215 7.97 -12.36 -10.02
C MET A 215 6.85 -13.13 -10.75
N GLY A 216 7.18 -14.24 -11.41
CA GLY A 216 6.18 -15.06 -12.10
C GLY A 216 5.20 -15.73 -11.12
N ILE A 217 5.72 -16.29 -10.01
CA ILE A 217 4.91 -16.89 -8.94
C ILE A 217 4.02 -15.86 -8.25
N GLY A 218 4.48 -14.61 -8.09
CA GLY A 218 3.68 -13.50 -7.56
C GLY A 218 2.45 -13.13 -8.39
N THR A 219 2.30 -13.70 -9.59
CA THR A 219 1.10 -13.58 -10.44
C THR A 219 0.24 -14.83 -10.50
N MET A 220 0.58 -15.89 -9.76
CA MET A 220 -0.10 -17.18 -9.79
C MET A 220 -1.19 -17.30 -8.72
N ALA A 221 -2.30 -17.95 -9.05
CA ALA A 221 -3.34 -18.33 -8.10
C ALA A 221 -3.06 -19.70 -7.46
N ARG A 222 -3.72 -20.02 -6.33
CA ARG A 222 -3.50 -21.30 -5.62
C ARG A 222 -3.92 -22.48 -6.51
N GLY A 223 -3.05 -23.46 -6.68
CA GLY A 223 -3.25 -24.62 -7.56
C GLY A 223 -2.95 -24.37 -9.04
N GLU A 224 -2.59 -23.14 -9.44
CA GLU A 224 -2.23 -22.84 -10.83
C GLU A 224 -0.99 -23.65 -11.26
N LYS A 225 -1.02 -24.18 -12.48
CA LYS A 225 0.17 -24.72 -13.15
C LYS A 225 0.59 -23.81 -14.30
N ALA A 226 1.87 -23.45 -14.35
CA ALA A 226 2.40 -22.53 -15.34
C ALA A 226 3.83 -22.87 -15.76
N VAL A 227 4.24 -22.37 -16.92
CA VAL A 227 5.65 -22.27 -17.33
C VAL A 227 6.06 -20.80 -17.25
N ILE A 228 7.02 -20.49 -16.38
CA ILE A 228 7.61 -19.15 -16.27
C ILE A 228 8.94 -19.18 -17.03
N PHE A 229 9.05 -18.33 -18.05
CA PHE A 229 10.27 -18.12 -18.81
C PHE A 229 11.01 -16.93 -18.21
N VAL A 230 12.28 -17.13 -17.86
CA VAL A 230 13.12 -16.15 -17.17
C VAL A 230 14.44 -16.00 -17.93
N SER A 231 14.67 -14.81 -18.46
CA SER A 231 15.94 -14.39 -19.10
C SER A 231 17.06 -14.17 -18.07
N SER A 232 18.31 -14.21 -18.53
CA SER A 232 19.52 -14.03 -17.71
C SER A 232 19.48 -12.84 -16.74
N ASP A 233 18.91 -11.71 -17.16
CA ASP A 233 18.83 -10.48 -16.34
C ASP A 233 17.97 -10.64 -15.07
N TYR A 234 17.13 -11.68 -15.04
CA TYR A 234 16.25 -12.03 -13.92
C TYR A 234 16.61 -13.36 -13.25
N LEU A 235 17.63 -14.08 -13.72
CA LEU A 235 18.16 -15.30 -13.10
C LEU A 235 19.16 -14.94 -11.98
N THR A 236 18.66 -14.49 -10.83
CA THR A 236 19.54 -14.28 -9.67
C THR A 236 19.95 -15.61 -9.04
N GLN A 237 21.20 -15.69 -8.58
CA GLN A 237 21.69 -16.82 -7.78
C GLN A 237 20.87 -16.94 -6.49
N SER A 238 20.51 -18.16 -6.10
CA SER A 238 19.70 -18.42 -4.91
C SER A 238 19.97 -19.83 -4.35
N PRO A 239 19.53 -20.16 -3.11
CA PRO A 239 19.55 -21.52 -2.59
C PRO A 239 18.93 -22.58 -3.51
N LEU A 240 17.83 -22.25 -4.21
CA LEU A 240 17.19 -23.16 -5.17
C LEU A 240 18.00 -23.33 -6.47
N MET A 241 18.75 -22.30 -6.88
CA MET A 241 19.52 -22.29 -8.13
C MET A 241 20.89 -21.62 -7.90
N PRO A 242 21.88 -22.36 -7.36
CA PRO A 242 23.15 -21.82 -6.92
C PRO A 242 24.17 -21.60 -8.07
N ASN A 243 23.91 -22.12 -9.27
CA ASN A 243 24.71 -21.85 -10.46
C ASN A 243 23.79 -21.39 -11.60
N ILE A 244 24.15 -20.26 -12.20
CA ILE A 244 23.42 -19.56 -13.27
C ILE A 244 24.31 -19.26 -14.49
N GLU A 245 25.58 -19.67 -14.46
CA GLU A 245 26.58 -19.27 -15.46
C GLU A 245 26.27 -19.86 -16.84
N GLY A 246 26.30 -19.02 -17.87
CA GLY A 246 25.99 -19.41 -19.26
C GLY A 246 24.52 -19.69 -19.55
N LEU A 247 23.59 -19.36 -18.65
CA LEU A 247 22.15 -19.52 -18.86
C LEU A 247 21.53 -18.26 -19.50
N GLU A 248 21.23 -18.29 -20.81
CA GLU A 248 20.53 -17.19 -21.50
C GLU A 248 19.04 -17.07 -21.07
N GLU A 249 18.35 -18.21 -20.92
CA GLU A 249 16.96 -18.30 -20.46
C GLU A 249 16.70 -19.67 -19.81
N VAL A 250 15.93 -19.66 -18.72
CA VAL A 250 15.42 -20.86 -18.04
C VAL A 250 13.90 -20.90 -18.12
N GLN A 251 13.36 -22.10 -18.37
CA GLN A 251 11.94 -22.40 -18.32
C GLN A 251 11.67 -23.13 -17.01
N PHE A 252 10.88 -22.51 -16.14
CA PHE A 252 10.44 -23.09 -14.88
C PHE A 252 9.01 -23.60 -15.02
N GLU A 253 8.82 -24.92 -14.94
CA GLU A 253 7.50 -25.54 -14.82
C GLU A 253 7.12 -25.57 -13.33
N ILE A 254 6.01 -24.91 -13.00
CA ILE A 254 5.56 -24.66 -11.63
C ILE A 254 4.15 -25.21 -11.41
N GLU A 255 3.94 -25.85 -10.27
CA GLU A 255 2.63 -26.05 -9.65
C GLU A 255 2.63 -25.29 -8.32
N LEU A 256 1.81 -24.23 -8.20
CA LEU A 256 1.67 -23.45 -6.97
C LEU A 256 0.74 -24.18 -5.99
N VAL A 257 1.26 -25.23 -5.34
CA VAL A 257 0.49 -26.11 -4.44
C VAL A 257 -0.26 -25.33 -3.36
N HIS A 258 0.43 -24.40 -2.68
CA HIS A 258 -0.16 -23.61 -1.62
C HIS A 258 0.66 -22.33 -1.34
N PHE A 259 0.06 -21.37 -0.67
CA PHE A 259 0.78 -20.28 -0.02
C PHE A 259 0.06 -19.86 1.27
N ILE A 260 0.86 -19.43 2.24
CA ILE A 260 0.45 -18.97 3.57
C ILE A 260 0.56 -17.45 3.56
N GLN A 261 -0.55 -16.76 3.82
CA GLN A 261 -0.53 -15.32 4.02
C GLN A 261 0.25 -14.99 5.29
N VAL A 262 1.40 -14.33 5.13
CA VAL A 262 2.20 -13.79 6.22
C VAL A 262 2.09 -12.27 6.19
N ARG A 263 1.86 -11.66 7.34
CA ARG A 263 1.74 -10.21 7.50
C ARG A 263 2.58 -9.74 8.68
N ASP A 264 3.51 -8.84 8.39
CA ASP A 264 4.13 -7.99 9.39
C ASP A 264 3.14 -6.87 9.75
N MET A 265 2.79 -6.79 11.04
CA MET A 265 1.78 -5.88 11.56
C MET A 265 2.35 -4.52 11.96
N LEU A 266 3.68 -4.42 12.12
CA LEU A 266 4.39 -3.21 12.54
C LEU A 266 5.30 -2.64 11.44
N GLY A 267 5.75 -3.49 10.51
CA GLY A 267 6.74 -3.16 9.48
C GLY A 267 8.19 -3.25 9.97
N ASP A 268 8.42 -3.84 11.15
CA ASP A 268 9.73 -4.02 11.80
C ASP A 268 10.11 -5.49 12.01
N GLY A 269 9.30 -6.42 11.50
CA GLY A 269 9.50 -7.87 11.60
C GLY A 269 9.15 -8.50 12.95
N ARG A 270 8.75 -7.74 13.98
CA ARG A 270 8.57 -8.28 15.35
C ARG A 270 7.19 -8.89 15.58
N LEU A 271 6.12 -8.29 15.08
CA LEU A 271 4.73 -8.78 15.22
C LEU A 271 4.26 -9.40 13.90
N ILE A 272 4.30 -10.73 13.81
CA ILE A 272 4.02 -11.48 12.58
C ILE A 272 2.75 -12.32 12.73
N LYS A 273 1.76 -12.10 11.85
CA LYS A 273 0.56 -12.93 11.69
C LYS A 273 0.73 -13.89 10.51
N ARG A 274 0.61 -15.20 10.72
CA ARG A 274 0.67 -16.25 9.69
C ARG A 274 -0.66 -16.98 9.61
N ARG A 275 -1.41 -16.84 8.50
CA ARG A 275 -2.71 -17.51 8.30
C ARG A 275 -2.51 -18.99 8.00
N ILE A 276 -2.91 -19.87 8.92
CA ILE A 276 -2.75 -21.33 8.83
C ILE A 276 -3.98 -21.98 8.18
N VAL A 277 -5.17 -21.48 8.46
CA VAL A 277 -6.43 -21.92 7.85
C VAL A 277 -7.19 -20.69 7.38
N ASP A 278 -7.69 -20.73 6.15
CA ASP A 278 -8.46 -19.64 5.56
C ASP A 278 -9.86 -19.54 6.20
N GLY A 279 -10.27 -18.31 6.53
CA GLY A 279 -11.64 -18.04 6.95
C GLY A 279 -12.61 -17.86 5.78
N ARG A 280 -13.88 -17.63 6.10
CA ARG A 280 -14.96 -17.38 5.14
C ARG A 280 -15.20 -15.87 4.99
N GLY A 281 -15.48 -15.43 3.77
CA GLY A 281 -15.72 -14.03 3.43
C GLY A 281 -14.62 -13.40 2.58
N GLU A 282 -14.82 -12.16 2.18
CA GLU A 282 -13.89 -11.38 1.36
C GLU A 282 -13.01 -10.47 2.24
N PHE A 283 -11.68 -10.66 2.15
CA PHE A 283 -10.74 -9.78 2.84
C PHE A 283 -10.54 -8.47 2.06
N PRO A 284 -10.62 -7.28 2.69
CA PRO A 284 -10.77 -7.02 4.13
C PRO A 284 -12.20 -6.70 4.58
N MET A 285 -13.20 -6.82 3.70
CA MET A 285 -14.58 -6.36 3.95
C MET A 285 -15.26 -7.14 5.09
N ASP A 286 -15.06 -8.46 5.13
CA ASP A 286 -15.63 -9.34 6.16
C ASP A 286 -14.71 -9.50 7.39
N CYS A 287 -13.77 -8.58 7.60
CA CYS A 287 -12.95 -8.52 8.81
C CYS A 287 -13.56 -7.57 9.87
N PRO A 288 -13.33 -7.81 11.17
CA PRO A 288 -13.77 -6.90 12.24
C PRO A 288 -12.91 -5.64 12.31
N LEU A 289 -12.99 -4.80 11.27
CA LEU A 289 -12.28 -3.53 11.17
C LEU A 289 -12.85 -2.44 12.09
N HIS A 290 -14.06 -2.62 12.61
CA HIS A 290 -14.70 -1.70 13.56
C HIS A 290 -14.64 -2.23 15.00
N ASP A 291 -15.07 -1.40 15.95
CA ASP A 291 -15.33 -1.80 17.34
C ASP A 291 -16.49 -2.82 17.37
N SER A 292 -16.16 -4.10 17.44
CA SER A 292 -17.08 -5.24 17.34
C SER A 292 -16.93 -6.15 18.55
N LEU A 293 -17.98 -6.90 18.89
CA LEU A 293 -17.90 -7.99 19.87
C LEU A 293 -17.27 -9.20 19.18
N LEU A 294 -16.07 -9.60 19.60
CA LEU A 294 -15.27 -10.67 19.01
C LEU A 294 -15.43 -11.95 19.82
N LYS A 295 -15.57 -13.10 19.15
CA LYS A 295 -15.62 -14.42 19.75
C LYS A 295 -14.48 -15.28 19.19
N VAL A 296 -13.50 -15.63 20.03
CA VAL A 296 -12.27 -16.33 19.60
C VAL A 296 -11.94 -17.52 20.48
N HIS A 297 -11.43 -18.59 19.88
CA HIS A 297 -10.57 -19.51 20.62
C HIS A 297 -9.13 -19.08 20.44
N TYR A 298 -8.31 -19.23 21.48
CA TYR A 298 -6.87 -19.10 21.34
C TYR A 298 -6.10 -20.05 22.26
N LYS A 299 -4.87 -20.30 21.83
CA LYS A 299 -3.84 -21.06 22.55
C LYS A 299 -2.56 -20.24 22.58
N GLY A 300 -2.17 -19.79 23.77
CA GLY A 300 -0.95 -19.07 24.05
C GLY A 300 0.20 -20.00 24.40
N MET A 301 1.34 -19.79 23.74
CA MET A 301 2.59 -20.53 23.92
C MET A 301 3.74 -19.53 24.13
N LEU A 302 4.72 -19.91 24.96
CA LEU A 302 6.01 -19.21 25.00
C LEU A 302 6.81 -19.51 23.73
N LEU A 303 7.62 -18.56 23.27
CA LEU A 303 8.55 -18.77 22.15
C LEU A 303 9.89 -19.39 22.61
N ASN A 304 9.83 -20.34 23.54
CA ASN A 304 10.97 -21.16 23.97
C ASN A 304 11.08 -22.45 23.14
N GLU A 305 12.15 -23.23 23.34
CA GLU A 305 12.39 -24.48 22.60
C GLU A 305 11.26 -25.51 22.80
N GLU A 306 10.73 -25.59 24.03
CA GLU A 306 9.63 -26.47 24.41
C GLU A 306 8.25 -26.02 23.89
N LYS A 307 8.12 -24.76 23.46
CA LYS A 307 6.86 -24.08 23.09
C LYS A 307 5.78 -24.23 24.18
N THR A 308 6.17 -24.05 25.43
CA THR A 308 5.34 -24.32 26.60
C THR A 308 4.01 -23.55 26.50
N VAL A 309 2.89 -24.28 26.53
CA VAL A 309 1.54 -23.69 26.54
C VAL A 309 1.31 -23.02 27.88
N PHE A 310 0.91 -21.75 27.87
CA PHE A 310 0.58 -20.99 29.08
C PHE A 310 -0.92 -20.81 29.29
N TYR A 311 -1.73 -20.92 28.22
CA TYR A 311 -3.19 -20.88 28.28
C TYR A 311 -3.80 -21.44 26.98
N ASP A 312 -4.86 -22.22 27.06
CA ASP A 312 -5.64 -22.72 25.93
C ASP A 312 -7.13 -22.63 26.27
N THR A 313 -7.89 -21.74 25.61
CA THR A 313 -9.35 -21.59 25.86
C THR A 313 -10.14 -22.88 25.73
N ARG A 314 -9.64 -23.89 25.01
CA ARG A 314 -10.31 -25.18 24.86
C ARG A 314 -10.12 -26.13 26.04
N VAL A 315 -9.18 -25.81 26.92
CA VAL A 315 -8.76 -26.65 28.06
C VAL A 315 -8.93 -25.89 29.38
N ASP A 316 -8.44 -24.66 29.44
CA ASP A 316 -8.37 -23.83 30.66
C ASP A 316 -9.61 -22.93 30.86
N ASN A 317 -10.59 -22.99 29.95
CA ASN A 317 -11.83 -22.21 29.99
C ASN A 317 -13.07 -23.09 29.70
N ASP A 318 -13.04 -24.36 30.10
CA ASP A 318 -14.12 -25.35 29.93
C ASP A 318 -14.65 -25.55 28.49
N GLY A 319 -13.85 -25.17 27.48
CA GLY A 319 -14.25 -25.20 26.08
C GLY A 319 -15.01 -23.95 25.61
N GLU A 320 -15.26 -22.98 26.48
CA GLU A 320 -15.85 -21.69 26.11
C GLU A 320 -14.82 -20.77 25.45
N PRO A 321 -15.17 -20.05 24.38
CA PRO A 321 -14.27 -19.09 23.74
C PRO A 321 -14.19 -17.78 24.52
N LEU A 322 -13.08 -17.06 24.31
CA LEU A 322 -12.92 -15.69 24.80
C LEU A 322 -13.85 -14.76 24.01
N VAL A 323 -14.68 -14.00 24.73
CA VAL A 323 -15.55 -12.96 24.18
C VAL A 323 -15.10 -11.59 24.67
N PHE A 324 -14.81 -10.66 23.76
CA PHE A 324 -14.35 -9.31 24.10
C PHE A 324 -14.70 -8.28 23.02
N SER A 325 -14.93 -7.02 23.41
CA SER A 325 -15.09 -5.90 22.46
C SER A 325 -13.73 -5.39 21.98
N SER A 326 -13.54 -5.15 20.68
CA SER A 326 -12.37 -4.44 20.17
C SER A 326 -12.39 -2.93 20.53
N GLY A 327 -11.20 -2.31 20.53
CA GLY A 327 -10.99 -0.92 20.94
C GLY A 327 -11.20 -0.67 22.44
N GLU A 328 -11.44 -1.72 23.24
CA GLU A 328 -11.67 -1.62 24.69
C GLU A 328 -10.47 -2.00 25.55
N GLY A 329 -9.35 -2.38 24.92
CA GLY A 329 -8.10 -2.73 25.60
C GLY A 329 -8.27 -3.87 26.61
N LEU A 330 -9.09 -4.87 26.24
CA LEU A 330 -9.43 -6.06 27.04
C LEU A 330 -8.50 -7.25 26.78
N VAL A 331 -7.66 -7.17 25.76
CA VAL A 331 -6.63 -8.14 25.39
C VAL A 331 -5.33 -7.38 25.04
N PRO A 332 -4.17 -8.06 24.93
CA PRO A 332 -2.94 -7.43 24.45
C PRO A 332 -3.09 -6.78 23.07
N GLU A 333 -2.40 -5.65 22.86
CA GLU A 333 -2.51 -4.85 21.63
C GLU A 333 -2.20 -5.67 20.37
N GLY A 334 -1.11 -6.45 20.39
CA GLY A 334 -0.73 -7.30 19.26
C GLY A 334 -1.72 -8.44 18.98
N PHE A 335 -2.47 -8.88 19.99
CA PHE A 335 -3.55 -9.86 19.82
C PHE A 335 -4.74 -9.20 19.09
N GLU A 336 -5.22 -8.05 19.58
CA GLU A 336 -6.34 -7.34 18.97
C GLU A 336 -6.04 -6.91 17.53
N MET A 337 -4.85 -6.33 17.27
CA MET A 337 -4.40 -5.95 15.93
C MET A 337 -4.49 -7.11 14.94
N CYS A 338 -4.10 -8.32 15.37
CA CYS A 338 -4.14 -9.50 14.50
C CYS A 338 -5.55 -10.00 14.26
N VAL A 339 -6.40 -10.09 15.31
CA VAL A 339 -7.79 -10.57 15.20
C VAL A 339 -8.64 -9.65 14.33
N ARG A 340 -8.41 -8.33 14.36
CA ARG A 340 -9.08 -7.36 13.48
C ARG A 340 -8.79 -7.55 11.99
N LEU A 341 -7.74 -8.31 11.64
CA LEU A 341 -7.41 -8.71 10.27
C LEU A 341 -7.61 -10.22 10.02
N MET A 342 -8.54 -10.85 10.74
CA MET A 342 -8.98 -12.23 10.50
C MET A 342 -10.37 -12.29 9.88
N LEU A 343 -10.62 -13.31 9.06
CA LEU A 343 -11.95 -13.68 8.59
C LEU A 343 -12.63 -14.67 9.56
N PRO A 344 -13.96 -14.74 9.66
CA PRO A 344 -14.67 -15.77 10.44
C PRO A 344 -14.32 -17.20 10.00
N GLY A 345 -13.91 -18.04 10.95
CA GLY A 345 -13.35 -19.38 10.72
C GLY A 345 -11.86 -19.43 10.39
N GLU A 346 -11.17 -18.28 10.30
CA GLU A 346 -9.73 -18.24 10.07
C GLU A 346 -8.96 -18.72 11.31
N ILE A 347 -7.91 -19.53 11.10
CA ILE A 347 -6.91 -19.83 12.13
C ILE A 347 -5.59 -19.14 11.75
N SER A 348 -5.07 -18.30 12.64
CA SER A 348 -3.83 -17.55 12.46
C SER A 348 -2.86 -17.81 13.61
N LEU A 349 -1.59 -17.99 13.27
CA LEU A 349 -0.48 -18.09 14.21
C LEU A 349 0.24 -16.74 14.30
N VAL A 350 0.07 -16.06 15.43
CA VAL A 350 0.64 -14.74 15.72
C VAL A 350 1.89 -14.93 16.57
N THR A 351 3.04 -14.41 16.13
CA THR A 351 4.25 -14.27 16.97
C THR A 351 4.35 -12.81 17.39
N CYS A 352 4.42 -12.55 18.69
CA CYS A 352 4.26 -11.21 19.27
C CYS A 352 5.41 -10.87 20.23
N PRO A 353 6.01 -9.67 20.14
CA PRO A 353 7.03 -9.21 21.08
C PRO A 353 6.39 -8.78 22.42
N PRO A 354 7.15 -8.77 23.53
CA PRO A 354 6.61 -8.55 24.87
C PRO A 354 5.89 -7.20 25.06
N ASP A 355 6.36 -6.15 24.38
CA ASP A 355 5.82 -4.79 24.41
C ASP A 355 4.46 -4.63 23.69
N TYR A 356 4.03 -5.64 22.93
CA TYR A 356 2.69 -5.78 22.35
C TYR A 356 1.91 -6.97 22.94
N ALA A 357 2.52 -7.71 23.86
CA ALA A 357 1.95 -8.83 24.59
C ALA A 357 1.72 -8.45 26.07
N TYR A 358 2.47 -9.04 26.99
CA TYR A 358 2.18 -9.02 28.44
C TYR A 358 3.10 -8.10 29.28
N ASP A 359 3.95 -7.27 28.66
CA ASP A 359 4.71 -6.24 29.41
C ASP A 359 3.93 -4.92 29.56
N LYS A 360 2.86 -4.72 28.77
CA LYS A 360 1.90 -3.60 28.89
C LYS A 360 0.48 -4.06 29.25
N PHE A 361 0.31 -5.32 29.62
CA PHE A 361 -0.98 -5.94 29.91
C PHE A 361 -0.89 -6.85 31.14
N THR A 362 -2.02 -7.27 31.71
CA THR A 362 -2.05 -8.21 32.84
C THR A 362 -1.38 -9.53 32.44
N ARG A 363 -0.23 -9.85 33.06
CA ARG A 363 0.62 -10.99 32.71
C ARG A 363 0.15 -12.28 33.42
N PRO A 364 -0.06 -13.40 32.69
CA PRO A 364 -0.26 -14.72 33.30
C PRO A 364 0.95 -15.13 34.15
N SER A 365 0.73 -15.85 35.25
CA SER A 365 1.80 -16.21 36.22
C SER A 365 2.90 -17.12 35.65
N ASN A 366 2.59 -17.83 34.58
CA ASN A 366 3.47 -18.74 33.83
C ASN A 366 4.12 -18.07 32.59
N VAL A 367 3.91 -16.77 32.38
CA VAL A 367 4.60 -15.98 31.35
C VAL A 367 5.67 -15.09 32.02
N PRO A 368 6.96 -15.22 31.67
CA PRO A 368 8.01 -14.37 32.22
C PRO A 368 8.00 -12.94 31.64
N GLU A 369 8.67 -12.01 32.34
CA GLU A 369 8.91 -10.65 31.84
C GLU A 369 9.78 -10.65 30.57
N GLY A 370 9.47 -9.77 29.61
CA GLY A 370 10.22 -9.70 28.35
C GLY A 370 10.01 -10.90 27.42
N ALA A 371 9.06 -11.79 27.72
CA ALA A 371 8.81 -12.98 26.90
C ALA A 371 8.13 -12.66 25.57
N CYS A 372 8.78 -13.02 24.46
CA CYS A 372 8.09 -13.19 23.18
C CYS A 372 7.13 -14.37 23.27
N VAL A 373 5.89 -14.17 22.81
CA VAL A 373 4.82 -15.17 22.87
C VAL A 373 4.32 -15.52 21.48
N ARG A 374 3.63 -16.64 21.38
CA ARG A 374 2.95 -17.09 20.18
C ARG A 374 1.52 -17.48 20.51
N TRP A 375 0.56 -16.89 19.81
CA TRP A 375 -0.84 -17.28 19.91
C TRP A 375 -1.26 -18.02 18.63
N GLU A 376 -1.82 -19.20 18.76
CA GLU A 376 -2.70 -19.77 17.74
C GLU A 376 -4.11 -19.27 18.04
N ILE A 377 -4.71 -18.51 17.12
CA ILE A 377 -6.01 -17.85 17.32
C ILE A 377 -6.96 -18.32 16.23
N GLU A 378 -8.18 -18.67 16.60
CA GLU A 378 -9.30 -18.93 15.72
C GLU A 378 -10.39 -17.88 15.95
N LEU A 379 -10.73 -17.10 14.92
CA LEU A 379 -11.86 -16.17 14.98
C LEU A 379 -13.13 -16.94 14.66
N LEU A 380 -13.96 -17.25 15.66
CA LEU A 380 -15.23 -17.97 15.43
C LEU A 380 -16.25 -17.09 14.70
N GLY A 381 -16.26 -15.80 15.04
CA GLY A 381 -17.13 -14.79 14.44
C GLY A 381 -17.08 -13.48 15.22
N PHE A 382 -17.83 -12.49 14.76
CA PHE A 382 -17.99 -11.20 15.44
C PHE A 382 -19.38 -10.62 15.21
N GLU A 383 -19.81 -9.77 16.14
CA GLU A 383 -21.02 -8.97 16.02
C GLU A 383 -20.64 -7.49 15.90
N MET A 384 -21.11 -6.84 14.84
CA MET A 384 -20.92 -5.41 14.64
C MET A 384 -21.74 -4.61 15.66
N PRO A 385 -21.31 -3.38 16.02
CA PRO A 385 -22.09 -2.53 16.90
C PRO A 385 -23.40 -2.16 16.21
N LYS A 386 -24.48 -2.00 16.98
CA LYS A 386 -25.78 -1.60 16.45
C LYS A 386 -25.67 -0.26 15.72
N ASP A 387 -26.16 -0.22 14.49
CA ASP A 387 -26.52 1.02 13.84
C ASP A 387 -27.64 1.71 14.66
N TRP A 388 -27.61 3.04 14.70
CA TRP A 388 -28.61 3.85 15.38
C TRP A 388 -29.83 4.13 14.49
N THR A 389 -29.76 3.81 13.19
CA THR A 389 -30.90 3.87 12.27
C THR A 389 -32.10 3.10 12.83
N GLY A 390 -33.20 3.82 13.09
CA GLY A 390 -34.46 3.25 13.58
C GLY A 390 -34.55 3.09 15.10
N LEU A 391 -33.51 3.46 15.87
CA LEU A 391 -33.61 3.56 17.33
C LEU A 391 -34.38 4.83 17.73
N THR A 392 -35.10 4.75 18.86
CA THR A 392 -35.69 5.93 19.51
C THR A 392 -34.60 6.80 20.17
N PHE A 393 -34.90 8.07 20.44
CA PHE A 393 -33.98 8.96 21.14
C PHE A 393 -33.55 8.39 22.51
N GLN A 394 -34.46 7.75 23.25
CA GLN A 394 -34.13 7.08 24.51
C GLN A 394 -33.09 5.97 24.30
N GLU A 395 -33.31 5.06 23.34
CA GLU A 395 -32.39 3.95 23.05
C GLU A 395 -31.01 4.45 22.59
N ILE A 396 -30.98 5.52 21.77
CA ILE A 396 -29.72 6.20 21.38
C ILE A 396 -28.99 6.72 22.63
N MET A 397 -29.70 7.36 23.56
CA MET A 397 -29.09 7.89 24.78
C MET A 397 -28.63 6.79 25.76
N GLU A 398 -29.26 5.61 25.75
CA GLU A 398 -28.79 4.43 26.47
C GLU A 398 -27.50 3.86 25.87
N GLU A 399 -27.37 3.79 24.54
CA GLU A 399 -26.12 3.37 23.86
C GLU A 399 -24.99 4.40 24.05
N VAL A 400 -25.29 5.70 23.99
CA VAL A 400 -24.38 6.80 24.36
C VAL A 400 -23.81 6.58 25.76
N GLU A 401 -24.67 6.28 26.75
CA GLU A 401 -24.25 6.11 28.13
C GLU A 401 -23.33 4.89 28.29
N LYS A 402 -23.59 3.78 27.58
CA LYS A 402 -22.72 2.60 27.54
C LYS A 402 -21.34 2.96 26.98
N ILE A 403 -21.27 3.55 25.79
CA ILE A 403 -19.99 3.89 25.13
C ILE A 403 -19.21 4.93 25.94
N LYS A 404 -19.89 5.94 26.48
CA LYS A 404 -19.30 6.96 27.36
C LYS A 404 -18.74 6.32 28.63
N ASN A 405 -19.40 5.32 29.22
CA ASN A 405 -18.89 4.63 30.41
C ASN A 405 -17.70 3.71 30.13
N THR A 406 -17.65 3.08 28.94
CA THR A 406 -16.42 2.44 28.45
C THR A 406 -15.28 3.46 28.31
N GLY A 407 -15.53 4.64 27.72
CA GLY A 407 -14.56 5.74 27.68
C GLY A 407 -14.10 6.20 29.08
N ASN A 408 -15.03 6.33 30.03
CA ASN A 408 -14.75 6.70 31.42
C ASN A 408 -13.88 5.65 32.13
N ARG A 409 -14.09 4.36 31.85
CA ARG A 409 -13.26 3.25 32.33
C ARG A 409 -11.84 3.35 31.76
N LEU A 410 -11.70 3.44 30.45
CA LEU A 410 -10.42 3.58 29.75
C LEU A 410 -9.62 4.81 30.23
N PHE A 411 -10.29 5.93 30.48
CA PHE A 411 -9.65 7.13 31.02
C PHE A 411 -9.08 6.92 32.43
N LYS A 412 -9.78 6.17 33.29
CA LYS A 412 -9.30 5.80 34.64
C LYS A 412 -8.13 4.81 34.58
N GLU A 413 -8.12 3.91 33.59
CA GLU A 413 -7.02 2.98 33.30
C GLU A 413 -5.78 3.67 32.69
N GLY A 414 -5.83 4.97 32.40
CA GLY A 414 -4.74 5.70 31.74
C GLY A 414 -4.65 5.49 30.23
N LYS A 415 -5.57 4.72 29.64
CA LYS A 415 -5.71 4.48 28.20
C LYS A 415 -6.41 5.66 27.53
N PHE A 416 -5.85 6.86 27.68
CA PHE A 416 -6.47 8.13 27.26
C PHE A 416 -6.84 8.18 25.78
N GLU A 417 -6.00 7.55 24.97
CA GLU A 417 -6.15 7.44 23.52
C GLU A 417 -7.37 6.58 23.15
N LEU A 418 -7.51 5.37 23.70
CA LEU A 418 -8.72 4.56 23.53
C LEU A 418 -9.96 5.22 24.17
N ALA A 419 -9.80 5.95 25.27
CA ALA A 419 -10.91 6.71 25.87
C ALA A 419 -11.43 7.79 24.91
N LYS A 420 -10.52 8.57 24.31
CA LYS A 420 -10.82 9.57 23.29
C LYS A 420 -11.54 8.94 22.10
N ALA A 421 -11.05 7.81 21.57
CA ALA A 421 -11.68 7.06 20.48
C ALA A 421 -13.16 6.79 20.72
N LYS A 422 -13.52 6.30 21.93
CA LYS A 422 -14.91 6.01 22.30
C LYS A 422 -15.77 7.28 22.39
N TYR A 423 -15.27 8.40 22.92
CA TYR A 423 -16.03 9.66 22.95
C TYR A 423 -16.19 10.28 21.56
N ASP A 424 -15.13 10.27 20.74
CA ASP A 424 -15.15 10.80 19.37
C ASP A 424 -16.09 9.98 18.47
N LYS A 425 -16.20 8.66 18.69
CA LYS A 425 -17.21 7.82 18.01
C LYS A 425 -18.61 8.36 18.25
N VAL A 426 -19.01 8.54 19.52
CA VAL A 426 -20.34 9.08 19.86
C VAL A 426 -20.57 10.48 19.26
N LEU A 427 -19.55 11.34 19.28
CA LEU A 427 -19.63 12.68 18.69
C LEU A 427 -19.78 12.68 17.16
N ARG A 428 -19.34 11.63 16.46
CA ARG A 428 -19.59 11.46 15.01
C ARG A 428 -21.03 11.04 14.75
N GLU A 429 -21.53 10.04 15.46
CA GLU A 429 -22.92 9.57 15.32
C GLU A 429 -23.94 10.67 15.67
N TYR A 430 -23.59 11.57 16.60
CA TYR A 430 -24.39 12.75 16.97
C TYR A 430 -24.68 13.71 15.80
N ASN A 431 -23.97 13.64 14.67
CA ASN A 431 -24.32 14.41 13.47
C ASN A 431 -25.59 13.91 12.78
N HIS A 432 -26.07 12.70 13.12
CA HIS A 432 -27.25 12.06 12.53
C HIS A 432 -28.44 11.98 13.51
N VAL A 433 -28.27 12.45 14.75
CA VAL A 433 -29.32 12.46 15.77
C VAL A 433 -30.03 13.81 15.77
N ASN A 434 -31.36 13.79 15.56
CA ASN A 434 -32.20 14.99 15.65
C ASN A 434 -33.21 14.85 16.80
N PRO A 435 -33.03 15.58 17.92
CA PRO A 435 -34.03 15.72 18.97
C PRO A 435 -35.38 16.21 18.43
N GLN A 436 -36.48 15.66 18.94
CA GLN A 436 -37.84 15.97 18.49
C GLN A 436 -38.52 17.08 19.32
N ASP A 437 -38.05 17.32 20.55
CA ASP A 437 -38.57 18.37 21.44
C ASP A 437 -37.45 19.08 22.25
N ASP A 438 -37.85 20.10 23.01
CA ASP A 438 -36.95 20.93 23.82
C ASP A 438 -36.26 20.16 24.97
N GLU A 439 -36.88 19.10 25.51
CA GLU A 439 -36.29 18.30 26.59
C GLU A 439 -35.26 17.31 26.03
N GLU A 440 -35.58 16.64 24.93
CA GLU A 440 -34.59 15.87 24.16
C GLU A 440 -33.43 16.76 23.72
N GLY A 441 -33.71 17.99 23.25
CA GLY A 441 -32.70 18.98 22.86
C GLY A 441 -31.75 19.34 24.00
N LYS A 442 -32.27 19.55 25.21
CA LYS A 442 -31.45 19.79 26.42
C LYS A 442 -30.62 18.56 26.79
N ILE A 443 -31.19 17.36 26.75
CA ILE A 443 -30.51 16.10 27.07
C ILE A 443 -29.34 15.87 26.10
N PHE A 444 -29.61 16.01 24.80
CA PHE A 444 -28.63 15.89 23.72
C PHE A 444 -27.49 16.89 23.88
N LEU A 445 -27.79 18.18 24.06
CA LEU A 445 -26.79 19.23 24.23
C LEU A 445 -25.92 19.01 25.48
N ASN A 446 -26.53 18.65 26.61
CA ASN A 446 -25.80 18.35 27.85
C ASN A 446 -24.85 17.14 27.69
N SER A 447 -25.30 16.10 27.00
CA SER A 447 -24.48 14.92 26.69
C SER A 447 -23.33 15.25 25.74
N ARG A 448 -23.61 15.97 24.65
CA ARG A 448 -22.59 16.42 23.68
C ARG A 448 -21.52 17.29 24.33
N ASN A 449 -21.93 18.22 25.20
CA ASN A 449 -21.00 19.03 25.98
C ASN A 449 -20.15 18.16 26.93
N SER A 450 -20.75 17.20 27.62
CA SER A 450 -20.03 16.25 28.48
C SER A 450 -18.97 15.44 27.70
N LEU A 451 -19.30 14.99 26.49
CA LEU A 451 -18.39 14.24 25.61
C LEU A 451 -17.22 15.11 25.14
N HIS A 452 -17.46 16.32 24.62
CA HIS A 452 -16.38 17.25 24.26
C HIS A 452 -15.45 17.55 25.45
N LEU A 453 -16.01 17.77 26.64
CA LEU A 453 -15.23 18.00 27.85
C LEU A 453 -14.39 16.79 28.27
N ASN A 454 -14.85 15.57 27.99
CA ASN A 454 -14.07 14.36 28.21
C ASN A 454 -12.97 14.17 27.15
N VAL A 455 -13.22 14.48 25.88
CA VAL A 455 -12.18 14.51 24.83
C VAL A 455 -11.09 15.53 25.16
N ALA A 456 -11.47 16.74 25.60
CA ALA A 456 -10.54 17.75 26.09
C ALA A 456 -9.71 17.25 27.29
N ALA A 457 -10.31 16.44 28.18
CA ALA A 457 -9.59 15.79 29.27
C ALA A 457 -8.52 14.80 28.77
N CYS A 458 -8.82 14.02 27.74
CA CYS A 458 -7.86 13.10 27.11
C CYS A 458 -6.68 13.89 26.53
N TYR A 459 -6.95 14.93 25.73
CA TYR A 459 -5.90 15.81 25.18
C TYR A 459 -5.00 16.42 26.26
N GLN A 460 -5.54 16.86 27.40
CA GLN A 460 -4.73 17.35 28.54
C GLN A 460 -3.80 16.29 29.11
N LYS A 461 -4.26 15.03 29.19
CA LYS A 461 -3.45 13.90 29.69
C LYS A 461 -2.38 13.45 28.70
N MET A 462 -2.61 13.70 27.42
CA MET A 462 -1.69 13.38 26.31
C MET A 462 -0.72 14.53 25.99
N GLY A 463 -0.85 15.68 26.67
CA GLY A 463 -0.01 16.87 26.46
C GLY A 463 -0.43 17.75 25.27
N GLU A 464 -1.51 17.41 24.57
CA GLU A 464 -1.98 18.12 23.38
C GLU A 464 -2.85 19.34 23.75
N TYR A 465 -2.28 20.31 24.48
CA TYR A 465 -3.04 21.39 25.10
C TYR A 465 -3.84 22.26 24.10
N ARG A 466 -3.30 22.54 22.90
CA ARG A 466 -4.03 23.30 21.85
C ARG A 466 -5.32 22.60 21.41
N ARG A 467 -5.27 21.31 21.13
CA ARG A 467 -6.46 20.49 20.79
C ARG A 467 -7.45 20.40 21.94
N SER A 468 -6.98 20.41 23.19
CA SER A 468 -7.87 20.56 24.35
C SER A 468 -8.60 21.91 24.35
N ILE A 469 -7.91 23.01 24.06
CA ILE A 469 -8.49 24.37 24.00
C ILE A 469 -9.54 24.44 22.89
N GLU A 470 -9.21 23.99 21.67
CA GLU A 470 -10.13 23.90 20.52
C GLU A 470 -11.38 23.08 20.86
N THR A 471 -11.21 21.96 21.57
CA THR A 471 -12.34 21.10 21.97
C THR A 471 -13.19 21.75 23.07
N CYS A 472 -12.59 22.53 23.98
CA CYS A 472 -13.36 23.32 24.95
C CYS A 472 -14.11 24.48 24.30
N ASN A 473 -13.55 25.12 23.27
CA ASN A 473 -14.23 26.19 22.54
C ASN A 473 -15.54 25.69 21.93
N LYS A 474 -15.59 24.48 21.34
CA LYS A 474 -16.85 23.85 20.85
C LYS A 474 -18.00 23.80 21.86
N VAL A 475 -17.72 23.86 23.16
CA VAL A 475 -18.72 23.94 24.25
C VAL A 475 -19.00 25.39 24.63
N LEU A 476 -17.97 26.23 24.70
CA LEU A 476 -18.05 27.63 25.11
C LEU A 476 -18.62 28.56 24.02
N ASP A 477 -18.47 28.21 22.74
CA ASP A 477 -19.07 28.93 21.61
C ASP A 477 -20.61 28.81 21.62
N VAL A 478 -21.12 27.70 22.18
CA VAL A 478 -22.58 27.46 22.38
C VAL A 478 -23.06 28.00 23.73
N ASN A 479 -22.25 27.85 24.78
CA ASN A 479 -22.55 28.40 26.11
C ASN A 479 -21.28 29.00 26.76
N PRO A 480 -21.04 30.31 26.59
CA PRO A 480 -19.88 30.99 27.17
C PRO A 480 -19.81 30.93 28.70
N ALA A 481 -20.95 30.69 29.35
CA ALA A 481 -21.10 30.54 30.79
C ALA A 481 -20.96 29.07 31.26
N HIS A 482 -20.48 28.15 30.42
CA HIS A 482 -20.32 26.76 30.82
C HIS A 482 -19.12 26.56 31.76
N VAL A 483 -19.36 26.64 33.08
CA VAL A 483 -18.35 26.58 34.17
C VAL A 483 -17.30 25.48 33.99
N LYS A 484 -17.71 24.23 33.71
CA LYS A 484 -16.77 23.11 33.47
C LYS A 484 -15.96 23.25 32.18
N GLY A 485 -16.45 24.03 31.21
CA GLY A 485 -15.76 24.37 29.97
C GLY A 485 -14.65 25.39 30.23
N LEU A 486 -14.98 26.48 30.91
CA LEU A 486 -14.02 27.49 31.37
C LEU A 486 -12.91 26.85 32.22
N TYR A 487 -13.29 26.03 33.22
CA TYR A 487 -12.31 25.32 34.05
C TYR A 487 -11.35 24.44 33.24
N ARG A 488 -11.86 23.67 32.28
CA ARG A 488 -11.02 22.79 31.45
C ARG A 488 -10.15 23.60 30.48
N ARG A 489 -10.67 24.66 29.86
CA ARG A 489 -9.89 25.51 28.95
C ARG A 489 -8.79 26.27 29.70
N GLY A 490 -9.12 26.88 30.83
CA GLY A 490 -8.14 27.51 31.71
C GLY A 490 -7.08 26.53 32.24
N THR A 491 -7.47 25.27 32.52
CA THR A 491 -6.51 24.21 32.86
C THR A 491 -5.59 23.87 31.68
N ALA A 492 -6.10 23.83 30.44
CA ALA A 492 -5.27 23.58 29.27
C ALA A 492 -4.29 24.73 28.99
N TYR A 493 -4.75 25.99 29.06
CA TYR A 493 -3.88 27.17 28.97
C TYR A 493 -2.80 27.16 30.07
N MET A 494 -3.16 26.87 31.32
CA MET A 494 -2.21 26.77 32.45
C MET A 494 -1.13 25.71 32.22
N LEU A 495 -1.47 24.58 31.58
CA LEU A 495 -0.53 23.50 31.26
C LEU A 495 0.30 23.81 30.01
N GLY A 496 -0.25 24.55 29.05
CA GLY A 496 0.45 25.06 27.86
C GLY A 496 1.43 26.20 28.15
N GLY A 497 1.24 26.94 29.24
CA GLY A 497 2.05 28.10 29.63
C GLY A 497 1.40 29.46 29.38
N ASP A 498 0.18 29.47 28.83
CA ASP A 498 -0.60 30.67 28.53
C ASP A 498 -1.30 31.20 29.80
N PHE A 499 -0.50 31.63 30.78
CA PHE A 499 -0.99 31.92 32.13
C PHE A 499 -2.04 33.04 32.21
N ASP A 500 -1.96 34.05 31.33
CA ASP A 500 -2.93 35.15 31.28
C ASP A 500 -4.31 34.70 30.79
N GLU A 501 -4.38 33.85 29.76
CA GLU A 501 -5.66 33.28 29.30
C GLU A 501 -6.24 32.29 30.31
N ALA A 502 -5.38 31.49 30.96
CA ALA A 502 -5.80 30.64 32.07
C ALA A 502 -6.43 31.42 33.22
N LYS A 503 -5.83 32.58 33.57
CA LYS A 503 -6.35 33.47 34.60
C LYS A 503 -7.74 34.01 34.23
N LYS A 504 -7.93 34.50 33.00
CA LYS A 504 -9.22 35.02 32.51
C LYS A 504 -10.32 33.97 32.62
N ASP A 505 -10.05 32.73 32.21
CA ASP A 505 -11.02 31.64 32.29
C ASP A 505 -11.43 31.31 33.74
N PHE A 506 -10.48 31.30 34.69
CA PHE A 506 -10.80 31.06 36.10
C PHE A 506 -11.50 32.26 36.76
N GLU A 507 -11.15 33.50 36.42
CA GLU A 507 -11.87 34.70 36.88
C GLU A 507 -13.31 34.73 36.33
N MET A 508 -13.52 34.32 35.08
CA MET A 508 -14.85 34.22 34.46
C MET A 508 -15.73 33.17 35.16
N MET A 509 -15.17 32.06 35.67
CA MET A 509 -15.96 31.12 36.48
C MET A 509 -16.58 31.79 37.72
N MET A 510 -15.81 32.62 38.43
CA MET A 510 -16.28 33.34 39.62
C MET A 510 -17.40 34.32 39.32
N THR A 511 -17.40 34.95 38.14
CA THR A 511 -18.47 35.90 37.74
C THR A 511 -19.75 35.17 37.31
N VAL A 512 -19.62 33.99 36.72
CA VAL A 512 -20.73 33.19 36.17
C VAL A 512 -21.48 32.41 37.25
N ASP A 513 -20.77 31.74 38.15
CA ASP A 513 -21.39 30.86 39.16
C ASP A 513 -20.65 30.95 40.50
N LYS A 514 -21.32 31.55 41.49
CA LYS A 514 -20.81 31.69 42.87
C LYS A 514 -20.50 30.35 43.54
N SER A 515 -21.17 29.26 43.16
CA SER A 515 -20.85 27.92 43.69
C SER A 515 -19.49 27.41 43.21
N SER A 516 -19.01 27.92 42.07
CA SER A 516 -17.70 27.58 41.49
C SER A 516 -16.54 28.43 42.02
N GLU A 517 -16.80 29.44 42.86
CA GLU A 517 -15.80 30.38 43.38
C GLU A 517 -14.65 29.65 44.12
N ALA A 518 -14.98 28.61 44.89
CA ALA A 518 -14.00 27.79 45.59
C ALA A 518 -13.06 27.02 44.64
N ASP A 519 -13.61 26.42 43.59
CA ASP A 519 -12.84 25.68 42.58
C ASP A 519 -11.97 26.63 41.74
N ALA A 520 -12.51 27.79 41.37
CA ALA A 520 -11.78 28.84 40.66
C ALA A 520 -10.64 29.42 41.51
N ALA A 521 -10.86 29.68 42.80
CA ALA A 521 -9.81 30.15 43.72
C ALA A 521 -8.70 29.10 43.89
N ALA A 522 -9.05 27.82 44.00
CA ALA A 522 -8.09 26.73 44.02
C ALA A 522 -7.32 26.58 42.70
N ALA A 523 -7.95 26.88 41.56
CA ALA A 523 -7.31 26.88 40.25
C ALA A 523 -6.32 28.06 40.10
N LEU A 524 -6.70 29.27 40.49
CA LEU A 524 -5.82 30.46 40.50
C LEU A 524 -4.61 30.27 41.43
N LEU A 525 -4.78 29.57 42.56
CA LEU A 525 -3.66 29.22 43.43
C LEU A 525 -2.66 28.26 42.74
N LYS A 526 -3.18 27.23 42.04
CA LYS A 526 -2.35 26.30 41.24
C LYS A 526 -1.67 27.01 40.06
N LEU A 527 -2.37 27.93 39.41
CA LEU A 527 -1.85 28.78 38.33
C LEU A 527 -0.62 29.55 38.79
N LYS A 528 -0.73 30.28 39.91
CA LYS A 528 0.38 31.03 40.52
C LYS A 528 1.55 30.15 40.93
N GLN A 529 1.30 28.91 41.35
CA GLN A 529 2.36 27.92 41.61
C GLN A 529 3.05 27.46 40.31
N LYS A 530 2.28 27.16 39.27
CA LYS A 530 2.80 26.73 37.96
C LYS A 530 3.58 27.82 37.24
N GLU A 531 3.10 29.06 37.28
CA GLU A 531 3.80 30.25 36.78
C GLU A 531 5.17 30.42 37.48
N GLN A 532 5.21 30.27 38.82
CA GLN A 532 6.47 30.31 39.57
C GLN A 532 7.40 29.14 39.26
N GLU A 533 6.87 27.93 39.06
CA GLU A 533 7.67 26.77 38.61
C GLU A 533 8.26 27.00 37.23
N PHE A 534 7.46 27.52 36.30
CA PHE A 534 7.89 27.84 34.93
C PHE A 534 8.97 28.92 34.96
N GLY A 535 8.72 30.05 35.63
CA GLY A 535 9.71 31.11 35.80
C GLY A 535 11.01 30.65 36.50
N LYS A 536 10.94 29.71 37.45
CA LYS A 536 12.13 29.07 38.05
C LYS A 536 12.87 28.17 37.05
N LYS A 537 12.15 27.40 36.21
CA LYS A 537 12.76 26.58 35.15
C LYS A 537 13.43 27.45 34.09
N SER A 538 12.74 28.47 33.57
CA SER A 538 13.32 29.42 32.61
C SER A 538 14.56 30.11 33.19
N ARG A 539 14.50 30.63 34.42
CA ARG A 539 15.68 31.23 35.09
C ARG A 539 16.86 30.27 35.23
N LYS A 540 16.62 28.96 35.46
CA LYS A 540 17.69 27.94 35.49
C LYS A 540 18.27 27.68 34.10
N GLN A 541 17.42 27.54 33.08
CA GLN A 541 17.84 27.34 31.69
C GLN A 541 18.66 28.53 31.17
N PHE A 542 18.18 29.76 31.37
CA PHE A 542 18.91 30.97 31.00
C PHE A 542 20.22 31.13 31.79
N LYS A 543 20.26 30.79 33.08
CA LYS A 543 21.51 30.85 33.86
C LYS A 543 22.61 29.96 33.25
N GLY A 544 22.28 28.73 32.86
CA GLY A 544 23.21 27.81 32.20
C GLY A 544 23.67 28.26 30.80
N LEU A 545 22.99 29.25 30.19
CA LEU A 545 23.39 29.88 28.93
C LEU A 545 24.46 30.97 29.14
N PHE A 546 24.44 31.67 30.28
CA PHE A 546 25.43 32.71 30.61
C PHE A 546 26.77 32.16 31.14
N ASP A 547 26.79 30.90 31.59
CA ASP A 547 28.00 30.22 32.07
C ASP A 547 28.83 29.58 30.92
N LYS A 548 28.33 29.60 29.66
CA LYS A 548 29.03 29.12 28.45
C LYS A 548 29.83 30.23 27.75
N LYS A 549 30.93 29.88 27.08
CA LYS A 549 31.72 30.87 26.31
C LYS A 549 30.99 31.30 25.03
N PRO A 550 31.20 32.53 24.51
CA PRO A 550 30.48 33.04 23.34
C PRO A 550 30.48 32.14 22.08
N GLY A 551 31.52 31.32 21.88
CA GLY A 551 31.59 30.37 20.75
C GLY A 551 30.79 29.08 20.93
N GLU A 552 30.50 28.66 22.17
CA GLU A 552 29.74 27.43 22.49
C GLU A 552 28.21 27.65 22.47
N ILE A 553 27.78 28.90 22.22
CA ILE A 553 26.35 29.27 22.17
C ILE A 553 25.76 29.01 20.79
N ALA A 554 26.58 29.07 19.72
CA ALA A 554 26.13 28.84 18.35
C ALA A 554 25.67 27.39 18.11
N GLU A 555 26.47 26.40 18.52
CA GLU A 555 26.17 24.96 18.36
C GLU A 555 24.88 24.54 19.09
N VAL A 556 24.51 25.23 20.17
CA VAL A 556 23.30 24.92 20.96
C VAL A 556 22.03 25.48 20.32
N ILE A 557 22.14 26.52 19.48
CA ILE A 557 20.98 27.10 18.77
C ILE A 557 20.57 26.20 17.61
N GLU A 558 21.53 25.56 16.94
CA GLU A 558 21.27 24.55 15.89
C GLU A 558 20.63 23.28 16.47
N ASP A 559 21.10 22.80 17.63
CA ASP A 559 20.56 21.59 18.31
C ASP A 559 19.19 21.82 18.99
N MET A 560 18.71 23.07 19.05
CA MET A 560 17.31 23.40 19.41
C MET A 560 16.39 23.54 18.18
N GLY A 561 16.91 23.31 16.98
CA GLY A 561 16.26 23.55 15.69
C GLY A 561 15.95 22.30 14.88
N ASP A 562 15.19 21.33 15.43
CA ASP A 562 14.35 20.48 14.58
C ASP A 562 12.90 20.42 15.09
N GLY A 563 11.96 20.63 14.17
CA GLY A 563 10.59 21.04 14.52
C GLY A 563 9.73 21.62 13.40
N LYS A 564 10.14 21.46 12.12
CA LYS A 564 9.47 21.78 10.83
C LYS A 564 9.90 23.06 10.09
N ASN A 565 10.07 22.87 8.77
CA ASN A 565 10.26 23.91 7.75
C ASN A 565 9.15 24.99 7.78
N PRO A 566 9.50 26.26 7.50
CA PRO A 566 8.57 27.32 7.18
C PRO A 566 8.38 27.43 5.65
N ASP A 567 7.63 26.50 5.06
CA ASP A 567 7.03 26.68 3.72
C ASP A 567 5.56 26.25 3.81
N GLU A 568 4.70 26.92 3.03
CA GLU A 568 3.23 26.76 2.99
C GLU A 568 2.42 27.16 4.25
N ILE A 569 2.27 28.47 4.47
CA ILE A 569 0.93 29.03 4.78
C ILE A 569 0.71 30.29 3.93
N GLU A 570 0.02 30.15 2.80
CA GLU A 570 -0.71 31.27 2.19
C GLU A 570 -1.89 31.62 3.12
N HIS A 571 -1.84 32.79 3.77
CA HIS A 571 -3.07 33.40 4.28
C HIS A 571 -3.73 34.22 3.17
N LYS A 572 -4.83 33.67 2.63
CA LYS A 572 -5.81 34.47 1.88
C LYS A 572 -6.58 35.34 2.86
N ASP A 573 -6.36 36.64 2.80
CA ASP A 573 -7.26 37.62 3.40
C ASP A 573 -8.50 37.78 2.50
N GLU A 574 -9.62 37.18 2.91
CA GLU A 574 -10.94 37.54 2.39
C GLU A 574 -11.49 38.74 3.17
N ALA A 575 -11.19 39.95 2.67
CA ALA A 575 -11.93 41.15 3.03
C ALA A 575 -12.80 41.56 1.83
N ALA A 576 -14.12 41.46 1.99
CA ALA A 576 -15.06 41.85 0.96
C ALA A 576 -15.03 43.36 0.72
N ASP A 577 -15.00 43.79 -0.53
CA ASP A 577 -15.46 45.12 -0.91
C ASP A 577 -16.58 45.03 -1.94
N SER A 578 -17.66 45.75 -1.66
CA SER A 578 -18.86 45.80 -2.46
C SER A 578 -19.19 47.24 -2.82
N GLN A 579 -18.64 47.71 -3.95
CA GLN A 579 -19.31 48.61 -4.88
C GLN A 579 -18.41 48.91 -6.07
N GLY A 580 -18.81 48.43 -7.24
CA GLY A 580 -18.39 49.07 -8.48
C GLY A 580 -19.41 50.15 -8.86
N GLU A 581 -18.94 51.33 -9.28
CA GLU A 581 -19.26 51.81 -10.63
C GLU A 581 -18.49 53.09 -11.01
N ARG A 582 -18.25 53.23 -12.32
CA ARG A 582 -17.76 54.41 -13.06
C ARG A 582 -16.29 54.83 -12.90
N SER A 583 -15.63 55.37 -13.93
CA SER A 583 -15.76 55.21 -15.40
C SER A 583 -14.59 55.94 -16.10
N LEU A 584 -14.38 55.64 -17.39
CA LEU A 584 -13.70 56.43 -18.43
C LEU A 584 -12.15 56.49 -18.48
N SER A 585 -11.66 56.07 -19.65
CA SER A 585 -10.51 56.60 -20.43
C SER A 585 -9.08 56.47 -19.85
N GLY A 586 -8.09 56.04 -20.63
CA GLY A 586 -8.12 55.59 -22.03
C GLY A 586 -6.75 55.22 -22.59
N ASN A 587 -6.73 54.69 -23.82
CA ASN A 587 -5.60 54.45 -24.75
C ASN A 587 -4.16 54.72 -24.24
N SER A 588 -3.31 53.68 -24.28
CA SER A 588 -2.47 53.43 -25.47
C SER A 588 -1.64 52.14 -25.39
N ASN A 589 -1.81 51.27 -26.38
CA ASN A 589 -0.89 50.19 -26.78
C ASN A 589 0.28 50.78 -27.62
N PRO A 590 1.33 50.01 -28.02
CA PRO A 590 1.97 48.84 -27.40
C PRO A 590 3.53 48.92 -27.52
N ASP A 591 4.19 47.75 -27.60
CA ASP A 591 5.42 47.41 -28.34
C ASP A 591 6.79 47.27 -27.62
N LYS A 592 7.37 46.07 -27.82
CA LYS A 592 8.81 45.74 -28.03
C LYS A 592 9.76 45.79 -26.81
N ALA A 593 10.80 44.94 -26.71
CA ALA A 593 11.23 43.78 -27.52
C ALA A 593 12.22 42.87 -26.75
N GLU A 594 12.47 41.67 -27.32
CA GLU A 594 13.73 40.88 -27.32
C GLU A 594 14.47 40.59 -25.98
N ARG A 595 14.62 39.33 -25.54
CA ARG A 595 15.47 38.21 -26.06
C ARG A 595 16.98 38.47 -26.07
N VAL A 596 17.68 37.81 -25.12
CA VAL A 596 18.97 37.06 -25.25
C VAL A 596 18.88 35.98 -24.14
N HIS A 597 19.03 34.65 -24.34
CA HIS A 597 20.27 33.86 -24.51
C HIS A 597 21.41 34.30 -23.52
N GLU A 598 22.28 33.50 -22.90
CA GLU A 598 22.58 32.05 -22.82
C GLU A 598 23.53 31.84 -21.59
N ALA A 599 23.87 30.66 -21.03
CA ALA A 599 23.61 29.24 -21.34
C ALA A 599 23.67 28.37 -20.04
N ASP A 600 24.00 27.08 -20.17
CA ASP A 600 24.16 26.03 -19.15
C ASP A 600 25.09 26.30 -17.94
N GLN A 601 24.73 25.73 -16.79
CA GLN A 601 25.70 25.02 -15.93
C GLN A 601 25.06 23.80 -15.24
N VAL A 602 25.52 22.61 -15.62
CA VAL A 602 25.14 21.33 -15.00
C VAL A 602 25.93 21.14 -13.71
N GLY A 603 25.24 21.15 -12.56
CA GLY A 603 25.81 20.89 -11.24
C GLY A 603 25.57 19.46 -10.75
N LEU A 604 26.63 18.80 -10.28
CA LEU A 604 26.58 17.47 -9.64
C LEU A 604 25.60 17.45 -8.45
N LEU A 605 24.54 16.64 -8.54
CA LEU A 605 23.93 15.85 -7.43
C LEU A 605 22.73 14.96 -7.86
N GLY A 606 22.54 14.69 -9.16
CA GLY A 606 21.45 13.85 -9.66
C GLY A 606 21.79 12.36 -9.73
N ARG A 607 21.87 11.65 -8.58
CA ARG A 607 21.90 10.17 -8.50
C ARG A 607 21.70 9.68 -7.05
N LEU A 608 20.45 9.32 -6.71
CA LEU A 608 20.02 8.33 -5.68
C LEU A 608 18.56 8.58 -5.27
N TRP A 609 17.57 8.03 -6.00
CA TRP A 609 16.29 7.61 -5.38
C TRP A 609 15.52 6.64 -6.28
N PRO A 610 15.17 5.42 -5.83
CA PRO A 610 14.25 4.54 -6.56
C PRO A 610 12.79 4.95 -6.38
N VAL A 611 12.02 4.92 -7.47
CA VAL A 611 10.56 5.11 -7.47
C VAL A 611 9.88 3.94 -6.76
N GLY A 612 9.02 4.19 -5.75
CA GLY A 612 8.40 3.07 -5.02
C GLY A 612 7.49 3.37 -3.82
N ARG A 613 6.72 4.48 -3.80
CA ARG A 613 5.68 4.71 -2.75
C ARG A 613 4.45 5.46 -3.25
N ARG A 614 3.50 4.77 -3.91
CA ARG A 614 2.10 5.22 -4.07
C ARG A 614 1.13 4.03 -4.12
N PHE A 615 0.62 3.64 -2.96
CA PHE A 615 -0.60 2.80 -2.86
C PHE A 615 -1.53 3.15 -1.69
N PHE A 616 -1.12 4.07 -0.78
CA PHE A 616 -1.93 4.50 0.37
C PHE A 616 -2.47 5.94 0.27
N THR A 617 -1.97 6.76 -0.67
CA THR A 617 -2.45 8.14 -0.88
C THR A 617 -3.82 8.26 -1.55
N ALA A 618 -4.42 7.15 -2.01
CA ALA A 618 -5.77 7.13 -2.61
C ALA A 618 -6.90 6.90 -1.59
N LEU A 619 -6.58 6.65 -0.31
CA LEU A 619 -7.56 6.33 0.74
C LEU A 619 -7.53 7.32 1.93
N GLY A 620 -6.76 8.41 1.86
CA GLY A 620 -6.72 9.44 2.91
C GLY A 620 -6.09 9.02 4.26
N LEU A 621 -5.65 7.76 4.39
CA LEU A 621 -5.12 7.19 5.64
C LEU A 621 -3.61 7.43 5.78
N ASN A 622 -3.24 8.64 6.21
CA ASN A 622 -1.89 8.92 6.69
C ASN A 622 -1.76 8.59 8.18
N LYS A 623 -0.90 7.61 8.48
CA LYS A 623 -0.58 7.02 9.80
C LYS A 623 -1.66 6.07 10.35
N CYS A 624 -1.20 4.89 10.80
CA CYS A 624 -1.97 4.02 11.69
C CYS A 624 -2.05 4.66 13.08
N THR A 625 -3.01 5.55 13.27
CA THR A 625 -3.62 5.81 14.58
C THR A 625 -4.93 5.06 14.62
N ILE A 626 -4.97 3.92 15.32
CA ILE A 626 -6.22 3.28 15.73
C ILE A 626 -6.77 4.11 16.89
N LEU A 627 -7.51 5.18 16.55
CA LEU A 627 -8.16 6.14 17.47
C LEU A 627 -9.47 6.68 16.88
#